data_AF-E5DD01-F1
#
_entry.id   AF-E5DD01-F1
#
_cell.length_a   1.000
_cell.length_b   1.000
_cell.length_c   1.000
_cell.angle_alpha   90.00
_cell.angle_beta   90.00
_cell.angle_gamma   90.00
#
_symmetry.space_group_name_H-M   'P 1'
#
loop_
_entity.id
_entity.type
_entity.pdbx_description
1 polymer ?
#
loop_
_entity_poly.entity_id
_entity_poly.type
_entity_poly.pdbx_seq_one_letter_code
_entity_poly.pdbx_strand_id
1 'polypeptide(L)'
;LCYGKLEAVVLTFIIPTVLLGHLSGLMDGNTKLSLLGVWMALFVIFAARKFTQPIKDDIGDKSVFMFNALPEEEKQALIEKLERQFGN
;
A
#
# COMPACT_ATOMS: atom_id res chain seq x y z
N LEU A 1 -8.44 -1.75 -4.09
CA LEU A 1 -7.79 -2.74 -3.20
C LEU A 1 -6.29 -2.55 -3.31
N CYS A 2 -5.57 -2.27 -2.22
CA CYS A 2 -4.11 -2.09 -2.23
C CYS A 2 -3.42 -3.24 -2.97
N TYR A 3 -2.93 -2.97 -4.19
CA TYR A 3 -2.20 -3.91 -5.05
C TYR A 3 -2.86 -5.29 -5.22
N GLY A 4 -4.20 -5.36 -5.09
CA GLY A 4 -4.95 -6.61 -5.21
C GLY A 4 -4.64 -7.69 -4.16
N LYS A 5 -4.04 -7.32 -3.01
CA LYS A 5 -3.70 -8.28 -1.94
C LYS A 5 -4.70 -8.22 -0.80
N LEU A 6 -5.31 -9.37 -0.48
CA LEU A 6 -6.22 -9.50 0.67
C LEU A 6 -5.49 -9.28 2.00
N GLU A 7 -4.22 -9.67 2.09
CA GLU A 7 -3.37 -9.49 3.29
C GLU A 7 -3.30 -8.00 3.69
N ALA A 8 -3.11 -7.11 2.72
CA ALA A 8 -3.03 -5.67 2.95
C ALA A 8 -4.36 -5.08 3.44
N VAL A 9 -5.49 -5.57 2.94
CA VAL A 9 -6.83 -5.17 3.39
C VAL A 9 -7.05 -5.57 4.84
N VAL A 10 -6.75 -6.83 5.17
CA VAL A 10 -6.89 -7.36 6.53
C VAL A 10 -5.98 -6.59 7.51
N LEU A 11 -4.71 -6.37 7.15
CA LEU A 11 -3.77 -5.57 7.95
C LEU A 11 -4.27 -4.14 8.20
N THR A 12 -4.86 -3.52 7.17
CA THR A 12 -5.37 -2.13 7.24
C THR A 12 -6.54 -2.00 8.22
N PHE A 13 -7.43 -3.00 8.29
CA PHE A 13 -8.59 -2.94 9.18
C PHE A 13 -8.28 -3.38 10.62
N ILE A 14 -7.32 -4.29 10.82
CA ILE A 14 -7.00 -4.78 12.16
C ILE A 14 -6.47 -3.66 13.06
N ILE A 15 -5.59 -2.78 12.58
CA ILE A 15 -4.99 -1.72 13.41
C ILE A 15 -6.03 -0.72 13.95
N PRO A 16 -6.86 -0.08 13.11
CA PRO A 16 -7.91 0.81 13.58
C PRO A 16 -8.88 0.10 14.53
N THR A 17 -9.23 -1.15 14.24
CA THR A 17 -10.16 -1.94 15.08
C THR A 17 -9.55 -2.23 16.45
N VAL A 18 -8.29 -2.65 16.52
CA VAL A 18 -7.58 -2.90 17.78
C VAL A 18 -7.46 -1.62 18.60
N LEU A 19 -7.09 -0.51 17.95
CA LEU A 19 -6.93 0.78 18.61
C LEU A 19 -8.26 1.31 19.16
N LEU A 20 -9.33 1.28 18.35
CA LEU A 20 -10.67 1.68 18.78
C LEU A 20 -11.20 0.78 19.89
N GLY A 21 -11.04 -0.55 19.79
CA GLY A 21 -11.42 -1.49 20.84
C GLY A 21 -10.63 -1.28 22.14
N HIS A 22 -9.37 -0.84 22.05
CA HIS A 22 -8.58 -0.49 23.21
C HIS A 22 -9.03 0.82 23.87
N LEU A 23 -9.24 1.88 23.09
CA LEU A 23 -9.61 3.21 23.59
C LEU A 23 -11.06 3.28 24.10
N SER A 24 -11.97 2.52 23.49
CA SER A 24 -13.38 2.44 23.93
C SER A 24 -13.57 1.59 25.20
N GLY A 25 -12.54 0.86 25.64
CA GLY A 25 -12.64 -0.07 26.77
C GLY A 25 -13.48 -1.33 26.50
N LEU A 26 -13.95 -1.52 25.26
CA LEU A 26 -14.85 -2.62 24.88
C LEU A 26 -14.15 -3.96 24.69
N MET A 27 -12.81 -4.01 24.79
CA MET A 27 -12.03 -5.20 24.43
C MET A 27 -11.24 -5.75 25.62
N ASP A 28 -11.40 -7.04 25.86
CA ASP A 28 -10.65 -7.80 26.88
C ASP A 28 -9.16 -7.92 26.51
N GLY A 29 -8.28 -7.94 27.52
CA GLY A 29 -6.82 -7.98 27.36
C GLY A 29 -6.33 -9.14 26.49
N ASN A 30 -6.93 -10.32 26.63
CA ASN A 30 -6.52 -11.53 25.91
C ASN A 30 -6.90 -11.45 24.41
N THR A 31 -8.00 -10.76 24.11
CA THR A 31 -8.45 -10.50 22.73
C THR A 31 -7.52 -9.52 22.02
N LYS A 32 -7.05 -8.47 22.73
CA LYS A 32 -6.10 -7.50 22.15
C LYS A 32 -4.79 -8.18 21.75
N LEU A 33 -4.26 -9.00 22.65
CA LEU A 33 -2.99 -9.69 22.44
C LEU A 33 -3.07 -10.67 21.27
N SER A 34 -4.16 -11.44 21.19
CA SER A 34 -4.39 -12.39 20.10
C SER A 34 -4.50 -11.67 18.74
N LEU A 35 -5.27 -10.58 18.69
CA LEU A 35 -5.49 -9.82 17.46
C LEU A 35 -4.21 -9.09 16.99
N LEU A 36 -3.40 -8.60 17.93
CA LEU A 36 -2.08 -8.03 17.65
C LEU A 36 -1.09 -9.10 17.18
N GLY A 37 -1.13 -10.31 17.74
CA GLY A 37 -0.32 -11.44 17.29
C GLY A 37 -0.62 -11.83 15.84
N VAL A 38 -1.91 -11.91 15.49
CA VAL A 38 -2.35 -12.14 14.09
C VAL A 38 -1.86 -11.02 13.18
N TRP A 39 -1.98 -9.76 13.62
CA TRP A 39 -1.48 -8.63 12.85
C TRP A 39 0.03 -8.70 12.60
N MET A 40 0.83 -9.00 13.63
CA MET A 40 2.28 -9.14 13.48
C MET A 40 2.66 -10.27 12.52
N ALA A 41 2.01 -11.42 12.62
CA ALA A 41 2.25 -12.54 11.72
C ALA A 41 1.94 -12.18 10.26
N LEU A 42 0.79 -11.55 10.02
CA LEU A 42 0.41 -11.07 8.68
C LEU A 42 1.38 -9.99 8.17
N PHE A 43 1.89 -9.13 9.05
CA PHE A 43 2.84 -8.08 8.68
C PHE A 43 4.20 -8.67 8.28
N VAL A 44 4.68 -9.67 9.01
CA VAL A 44 5.90 -10.41 8.65
C VAL A 44 5.73 -11.11 7.30
N ILE A 45 4.60 -11.76 7.06
CA ILE A 45 4.29 -12.38 5.76
C ILE A 45 4.29 -11.31 4.66
N PHE A 46 3.58 -10.20 4.88
CA PHE A 46 3.53 -9.08 3.93
C PHE A 46 4.93 -8.53 3.61
N ALA A 47 5.76 -8.31 4.62
CA ALA A 47 7.13 -7.85 4.48
C ALA A 47 8.02 -8.88 3.76
N ALA A 48 7.91 -10.17 4.08
CA ALA A 48 8.67 -11.23 3.42
C ALA A 48 8.32 -11.33 1.92
N ARG A 49 7.05 -11.10 1.57
CA ARG A 49 6.64 -11.11 0.16
C ARG A 49 7.28 -10.00 -0.66
N LYS A 50 7.74 -8.90 -0.05
CA LYS A 50 8.48 -7.82 -0.75
C LYS A 50 9.59 -8.36 -1.65
N PHE A 51 10.31 -9.40 -1.21
CA PHE A 51 11.43 -9.99 -1.96
C PHE A 51 11.02 -10.84 -3.16
N THR A 52 9.74 -11.21 -3.26
CA THR A 52 9.20 -12.06 -4.35
C THR A 52 8.27 -11.30 -5.29
N GLN A 53 7.90 -10.06 -4.94
CA GLN A 53 6.95 -9.28 -5.71
C GLN A 53 7.63 -8.62 -6.92
N PRO A 54 6.92 -8.48 -8.06
CA PRO A 54 7.41 -7.68 -9.17
C PRO A 54 7.75 -6.25 -8.72
N ILE A 55 8.81 -5.67 -9.28
CA ILE A 55 9.26 -4.29 -8.94
C ILE A 55 8.11 -3.27 -9.04
N LYS A 56 7.18 -3.47 -9.99
CA LYS A 56 6.01 -2.61 -10.17
C LYS A 56 5.00 -2.62 -9.01
N ASP A 57 4.96 -3.72 -8.26
CA ASP A 57 4.07 -3.89 -7.12
C ASP A 57 4.77 -3.46 -5.81
N ASP A 58 6.09 -3.20 -5.84
CA ASP A 58 6.93 -2.83 -4.68
C ASP A 58 7.39 -1.35 -4.69
N ILE A 59 7.72 -0.79 -5.86
CA ILE A 59 8.12 0.62 -6.04
C ILE A 59 6.89 1.40 -6.52
N GLY A 60 6.02 1.73 -5.57
CA GLY A 60 4.68 2.25 -5.84
C GLY A 60 4.59 3.74 -6.17
N ASP A 61 5.15 4.20 -7.29
CA ASP A 61 4.65 5.43 -7.92
C ASP A 61 3.80 5.08 -9.14
N LYS A 62 2.47 5.18 -8.94
CA LYS A 62 1.48 4.94 -10.00
C LYS A 62 1.75 5.79 -11.23
N SER A 63 2.23 7.03 -11.04
CA SER A 63 2.45 7.97 -12.15
C SER A 63 3.57 7.50 -13.08
N VAL A 64 4.62 6.87 -12.55
CA VAL A 64 5.74 6.33 -13.33
C VAL A 64 5.28 5.17 -14.23
N PHE A 65 4.46 4.25 -13.70
CA PHE A 65 3.93 3.15 -14.53
C PHE A 65 2.90 3.62 -15.54
N MET A 66 2.05 4.58 -15.16
CA MET A 66 1.13 5.20 -16.10
C MET A 66 1.90 5.86 -17.25
N PHE A 67 2.96 6.62 -16.95
CA PHE A 67 3.82 7.22 -17.94
C PHE A 67 4.49 6.18 -18.85
N ASN A 68 5.10 5.13 -18.28
CA ASN A 68 5.76 4.08 -19.07
C ASN A 68 4.81 3.29 -19.98
N ALA A 69 3.52 3.19 -19.61
CA ALA A 69 2.50 2.49 -20.38
C ALA A 69 1.91 3.31 -21.54
N LEU A 70 2.17 4.62 -21.60
CA LEU A 70 1.71 5.47 -22.70
C LEU A 70 2.43 5.13 -24.02
N PRO A 71 1.78 5.31 -25.18
CA PRO A 71 2.45 5.37 -26.47
C PRO A 71 3.54 6.45 -26.51
N GLU A 72 4.56 6.27 -27.34
CA GLU A 72 5.70 7.20 -27.39
C GLU A 72 5.28 8.63 -27.81
N GLU A 73 4.27 8.76 -28.67
CA GLU A 73 3.71 10.06 -29.05
C GLU A 73 3.06 10.78 -27.84
N GLU A 74 2.35 10.04 -26.99
CA GLU A 74 1.68 10.61 -25.81
C GLU A 74 2.68 10.97 -24.71
N LYS A 75 3.75 10.18 -24.56
CA LYS A 75 4.85 10.49 -23.63
C LYS A 75 5.54 11.81 -24.00
N GLN A 76 5.85 12.00 -25.28
CA GLN A 76 6.52 13.22 -25.76
C GLN A 76 5.64 14.45 -25.56
N ALA A 77 4.35 14.37 -25.90
CA ALA A 77 3.40 15.45 -25.68
C ALA A 77 3.25 15.80 -24.19
N LEU A 78 3.29 14.80 -23.31
CA LEU A 78 3.22 15.02 -21.87
C LEU A 78 4.49 15.69 -21.32
N ILE A 79 5.67 15.28 -21.79
CA ILE A 79 6.96 15.92 -21.44
C ILE A 79 6.96 17.38 -21.91
N GLU A 80 6.60 17.66 -23.16
CA GLU A 80 6.56 19.03 -23.70
C GLU A 80 5.61 19.93 -22.89
N LYS A 81 4.45 19.39 -22.50
CA LYS A 81 3.48 20.11 -21.66
C LYS A 81 4.06 20.40 -20.27
N LEU A 82 4.75 19.43 -19.65
CA LEU A 82 5.40 19.59 -18.35
C LEU A 82 6.54 20.63 -18.43
N GLU A 83 7.38 20.57 -19.46
CA GLU A 83 8.43 21.54 -19.72
C GLU A 83 7.87 22.95 -19.91
N ARG A 84 6.77 23.11 -20.64
CA ARG A 84 6.12 24.41 -20.80
C ARG A 84 5.49 24.96 -19.51
N GLN A 85 5.08 24.07 -18.61
CA GLN A 85 4.39 24.45 -17.37
C GLN A 85 5.37 24.69 -16.20
N PHE A 86 6.50 23.99 -16.19
CA PHE A 86 7.45 23.98 -15.05
C PHE A 86 8.91 24.25 -15.45
N GLY A 87 9.23 24.22 -16.73
CA GLY A 87 10.52 24.67 -17.26
C GLY A 87 10.54 26.20 -17.32
N ASN A 88 11.46 26.79 -16.57
CA ASN A 88 11.72 28.23 -16.62
C ASN A 88 12.23 28.67 -17.99
#